data_AF-A0A496WJF7-F1
#
_entry.id   AF-A0A496WJF7-F1
#
_cell.length_a   1.000
_cell.length_b   1.000
_cell.length_c   1.000
_cell.angle_alpha   90.00
_cell.angle_beta   90.00
_cell.angle_gamma   90.00
#
_symmetry.space_group_name_H-M   'P 1'
#
loop_
_entity.id
_entity.type
_entity.pdbx_description
1 polymer ?
#
loop_
_entity_poly.entity_id
_entity_poly.type
_entity_poly.pdbx_seq_one_letter_code
_entity_poly.pdbx_strand_id
1 'polypeptide(L)' 'MTLFLTGAVLLSAIIGLFWMMDRLQSPVLARIAYSGLVARLAVLGAVFSMLGFLLIFAGLS' A
#
# COMPACT_ATOMS: atom_id res chain seq x y z
N MET A 1 4.68 9.63 13.92
CA MET A 1 5.23 9.82 12.55
C MET A 1 5.64 8.53 11.82
N THR A 2 6.34 7.59 12.45
CA THR A 2 6.82 6.32 11.83
C THR A 2 5.72 5.44 11.24
N LEU A 3 4.58 5.35 11.92
CA LEU A 3 3.43 4.52 11.52
C LEU A 3 2.82 4.97 10.18
N PHE A 4 2.75 6.28 9.96
CA PHE A 4 2.32 6.87 8.70
C PHE A 4 3.28 6.57 7.55
N LEU A 5 4.60 6.71 7.79
CA LEU A 5 5.62 6.43 6.78
C LEU A 5 5.60 4.96 6.36
N THR A 6 5.46 4.03 7.31
CA THR A 6 5.35 2.59 7.00
C THR A 6 4.14 2.31 6.12
N GLY A 7 2.98 2.89 6.43
CA GLY A 7 1.78 2.77 5.60
C GLY A 7 1.97 3.36 4.19
N ALA A 8 2.57 4.55 4.10
CA ALA A 8 2.81 5.24 2.84
C ALA A 8 3.79 4.48 1.94
N VAL A 9 4.86 3.91 2.51
CA VAL A 9 5.82 3.06 1.79
C VAL A 9 5.14 1.79 1.27
N LEU A 10 4.31 1.15 2.10
CA LEU A 10 3.59 -0.06 1.69
C LEU A 10 2.63 0.23 0.52
N LEU A 11 1.86 1.33 0.61
CA LEU A 11 0.94 1.74 -0.44
C LEU A 11 1.66 2.11 -1.74
N SER A 12 2.76 2.86 -1.65
CA SER A 12 3.54 3.26 -2.83
C SER A 12 4.18 2.05 -3.52
N ALA A 13 4.63 1.04 -2.77
CA ALA A 13 5.09 -0.23 -3.34
C ALA A 13 3.98 -0.98 -4.09
N ILE A 14 2.76 -1.01 -3.54
CA ILE A 14 1.61 -1.67 -4.18
C ILE A 14 1.16 -0.92 -5.43
N ILE A 15 1.06 0.41 -5.36
CA ILE A 15 0.75 1.25 -6.54
C ILE A 15 1.82 1.07 -7.60
N GLY A 16 3.10 1.01 -7.22
CA GLY A 16 4.21 0.70 -8.13
C GLY A 16 4.04 -0.66 -8.81
N LEU A 17 3.60 -1.69 -8.09
CA LEU A 17 3.29 -3.00 -8.66
C LEU A 17 2.16 -2.93 -9.70
N PHE A 18 1.06 -2.23 -9.39
CA PHE A 18 -0.05 -2.03 -10.33
C PHE A 18 0.37 -1.23 -11.57
N TRP A 19 1.18 -0.18 -11.38
CA TRP A 19 1.72 0.60 -12.47
C TRP A 19 2.65 -0.23 -13.36
N MET A 20 3.49 -1.06 -12.76
CA MET A 20 4.40 -1.94 -13.49
C MET A 20 3.64 -3.06 -14.21
N MET A 21 2.55 -3.56 -13.62
CA MET A 21 1.62 -4.47 -14.30
C MET A 21 1.05 -3.82 -15.57
N ASP A 22 0.59 -2.57 -15.48
CA ASP A 22 -0.01 -1.84 -16.60
C ASP A 22 1.01 -1.59 -17.72
N ARG A 23 2.26 -1.30 -17.37
CA ARG A 23 3.35 -1.09 -18.33
C ARG A 23 3.88 -2.35 -18.98
N LEU A 24 4.07 -3.42 -18.22
CA LEU A 24 4.69 -4.66 -18.73
C LEU A 24 3.66 -5.62 -19.34
N GLN A 25 2.36 -5.43 -19.06
CA GLN A 25 1.25 -6.29 -19.51
C GLN A 25 1.51 -7.80 -19.28
N SER A 26 2.31 -8.12 -18.26
CA SER A 26 2.74 -9.49 -18.01
C SER A 26 1.64 -10.27 -17.28
N PRO A 27 1.30 -11.49 -17.74
CA PRO A 27 0.31 -12.34 -17.09
C PRO A 27 0.74 -12.77 -15.67
N VAL A 28 2.05 -12.78 -15.39
CA VAL A 28 2.59 -13.09 -14.05
C VAL A 28 2.33 -11.92 -13.09
N LEU A 29 2.57 -10.68 -13.53
CA LEU A 29 2.29 -9.49 -12.73
C LEU A 29 0.80 -9.32 -12.47
N ALA A 30 -0.04 -9.61 -13.47
CA ALA A 30 -1.50 -9.62 -13.29
C ALA A 30 -1.95 -10.61 -12.21
N ARG A 31 -1.38 -11.82 -12.21
CA ARG A 31 -1.69 -12.84 -11.20
C ARG A 31 -1.26 -12.42 -9.78
N ILE A 32 -0.14 -11.71 -9.65
CA ILE A 32 0.34 -11.22 -8.35
C ILE A 32 -0.51 -10.03 -7.88
N ALA A 33 -0.70 -9.03 -8.73
CA ALA A 33 -1.45 -7.81 -8.42
C ALA A 33 -2.91 -8.10 -8.04
N TYR A 34 -3.56 -9.03 -8.75
CA TYR A 34 -4.93 -9.47 -8.44
C TYR A 34 -5.00 -10.62 -7.43
N SER A 35 -3.88 -11.00 -6.81
CA SER A 35 -3.94 -11.99 -5.74
C SER A 35 -4.65 -11.41 -4.52
N GLY A 36 -5.45 -12.23 -3.83
CA GLY A 36 -6.10 -11.82 -2.59
C GLY A 36 -5.11 -11.39 -1.49
N LEU A 37 -3.85 -11.82 -1.58
CA LEU A 37 -2.79 -11.42 -0.64
C LEU A 37 -2.38 -9.95 -0.86
N VAL A 38 -2.20 -9.51 -2.11
CA VAL A 38 -1.91 -8.11 -2.43
C VAL A 38 -3.07 -7.20 -2.02
N ALA A 39 -4.32 -7.64 -2.25
CA ALA A 39 -5.49 -6.91 -1.79
C ALA A 39 -5.50 -6.72 -0.26
N ARG A 40 -5.19 -7.78 0.51
CA ARG A 40 -5.07 -7.69 1.98
C ARG A 40 -3.93 -6.76 2.41
N LEU A 41 -2.79 -6.82 1.73
CA LEU A 41 -1.65 -5.92 1.99
C LEU A 41 -2.02 -4.46 1.70
N ALA A 42 -2.78 -4.19 0.65
CA ALA A 42 -3.25 -2.85 0.31
C ALA A 42 -4.17 -2.30 1.40
N VAL A 43 -5.11 -3.12 1.89
CA VAL A 43 -5.98 -2.75 3.01
C VAL A 43 -5.17 -2.47 4.26
N LEU A 44 -4.18 -3.30 4.61
CA LEU A 44 -3.30 -3.05 5.75
C LEU A 44 -2.52 -1.74 5.60
N GLY A 45 -1.95 -1.48 4.42
CA GLY A 45 -1.23 -0.24 4.12
C GLY A 45 -2.13 1.00 4.25
N ALA A 46 -3.37 0.90 3.78
CA ALA A 46 -4.37 1.96 3.91
C ALA A 46 -4.73 2.21 5.39
N VAL A 47 -4.94 1.15 6.17
CA VAL A 47 -5.23 1.26 7.61
C VAL A 47 -4.05 1.88 8.36
N PHE A 48 -2.81 1.42 8.12
CA PHE A 48 -1.62 1.99 8.76
C PHE A 48 -1.41 3.46 8.38
N SER A 49 -1.63 3.82 7.10
CA SER A 49 -1.55 5.22 6.65
C SER A 49 -2.61 6.08 7.33
N MET A 50 -3.86 5.62 7.39
CA MET A 50 -4.97 6.33 8.02
C MET A 50 -4.75 6.51 9.52
N LEU A 51 -4.36 5.45 10.23
CA LEU A 51 -4.04 5.51 11.65
C LEU A 51 -2.85 6.43 11.93
N GLY A 52 -1.79 6.32 11.14
CA GLY A 52 -0.62 7.19 11.24
C GLY A 52 -0.98 8.66 11.03
N PHE A 53 -1.83 8.95 10.05
CA PHE A 53 -2.33 10.29 9.77
C PHE A 53 -3.17 10.84 10.93
N LEU A 54 -4.10 10.04 11.46
CA LEU A 54 -4.92 10.40 12.62
C LEU A 54 -4.07 10.70 13.86
N LEU A 55 -3.04 9.89 14.12
CA LEU A 55 -2.14 10.11 15.25
C LEU A 55 -1.35 11.42 15.11
N ILE A 56 -0.89 11.74 13.89
CA ILE A 56 -0.20 13.02 13.60
C ILE A 56 -1.14 14.20 13.90
N PHE A 57 -2.39 14.13 13.43
CA PHE A 57 -3.39 15.17 13.69
C PHE A 57 -3.79 15.27 15.16
N ALA A 58 -3.80 14.15 15.89
CA ALA A 58 -4.07 14.11 17.31
C ALA A 58 -2.87 14.59 18.17
N GLY A 59 -1.71 14.87 17.57
CA GLY A 59 -0.49 15.25 18.29
C GLY A 59 0.09 14.12 19.16
N LEU A 60 -0.31 12.87 18.91
CA LEU A 60 0.05 11.69 19.69
C LEU A 60 1.21 10.89 19.05
N SER A 61 1.94 11.47 18.09
CA SER A 61 2.76 10.74 17.11
C SER A 61 4.21 11.15 17.02
#